data_AF-A0AAD6GIT0-F1
#
_entry.id   AF-A0AAD6GIT0-F1
#
_cell.length_a   1.000
_cell.length_b   1.000
_cell.length_c   1.000
_cell.angle_alpha   90.00
_cell.angle_beta   90.00
_cell.angle_gamma   90.00
#
_symmetry.space_group_name_H-M   'P 1'
#
loop_
_entity.id
_entity.type
_entity.pdbx_description
1 polymer ?
#
loop_
_entity_poly.entity_id
_entity_poly.type
_entity_poly.pdbx_seq_one_letter_code
_entity_poly.pdbx_strand_id
1 'polypeptide(L)'
;MPSGYALERTHGQEKVIIYAADLYLLAKWKYDLTISDEVQRSAIFDKWLEIGLQGRMPYLKRLEKMSKAQEDITKDEKDFLAGVRDPSDRKKISYTRLVRTFYGDGSENNLSELILEAEYDGIIFDNIALYDAGSDDGLQSLHGILTRIPQIVEGTTVFARRRDNRMREALEKAIDKDGDEIDFEMAHQAARWTHVLIYDKEANDGPGNVLVVYIDDRGRVLRYSRLEGTEDLWAADGMFLSGQDFMRAWWENGRYGEDWKPEQLVKRWEEAEFETSEDSASESAISE
;
A
#
# COMPACT_ATOMS: atom_id res chain seq x y z
N MET A 1 8.35 15.56 -28.19
CA MET A 1 8.17 16.43 -27.01
C MET A 1 8.18 15.53 -25.78
N PRO A 2 8.70 15.94 -24.61
CA PRO A 2 8.61 15.14 -23.40
C PRO A 2 7.12 14.86 -23.08
N SER A 3 6.80 13.65 -22.60
CA SER A 3 5.45 13.34 -22.12
C SER A 3 5.08 14.26 -20.94
N GLY A 4 3.79 14.52 -20.71
CA GLY A 4 3.32 15.28 -19.54
C GLY A 4 3.85 14.68 -18.23
N TYR A 5 3.94 13.35 -18.19
CA TYR A 5 4.58 12.59 -17.11
C TYR A 5 6.04 12.99 -16.83
N ALA A 6 6.89 13.07 -17.86
CA ALA A 6 8.29 13.46 -17.70
C ALA A 6 8.47 14.88 -17.14
N LEU A 7 7.53 15.78 -17.43
CA LEU A 7 7.51 17.14 -16.88
C LEU A 7 7.06 17.17 -15.41
N GLU A 8 6.07 16.36 -15.02
CA GLU A 8 5.63 16.26 -13.62
C GLU A 8 6.63 15.55 -12.69
N ARG A 9 7.51 14.72 -13.24
CA ARG A 9 8.60 14.07 -12.50
C ARG A 9 9.66 15.07 -12.00
N THR A 10 9.86 16.18 -12.71
CA THR A 10 11.00 17.09 -12.49
C THR A 10 10.68 18.31 -11.64
N HIS A 11 9.39 18.64 -11.44
CA HIS A 11 8.98 19.80 -10.65
C HIS A 11 8.51 19.41 -9.25
N GLY A 12 9.33 19.69 -8.24
CA GLY A 12 8.98 19.51 -6.83
C GLY A 12 7.79 20.38 -6.43
N GLN A 13 6.79 19.76 -5.78
CA GLN A 13 5.62 20.48 -5.27
C GLN A 13 5.93 21.20 -3.96
N GLU A 14 5.43 22.43 -3.80
CA GLU A 14 5.49 23.20 -2.53
C GLU A 14 4.58 22.63 -1.43
N LYS A 15 3.60 21.78 -1.78
CA LYS A 15 2.58 21.28 -0.84
C LYS A 15 2.82 19.82 -0.48
N VAL A 16 3.26 19.58 0.75
CA VAL A 16 3.36 18.23 1.34
C VAL A 16 1.99 17.77 1.80
N ILE A 17 1.51 16.63 1.30
CA ILE A 17 0.30 15.98 1.83
C ILE A 17 0.69 15.07 2.98
N ILE A 18 -0.05 15.22 4.09
CA ILE A 18 0.17 14.49 5.33
C ILE A 18 -0.70 13.24 5.37
N TYR A 19 -0.07 12.12 5.68
CA TYR A 19 -0.64 10.80 5.86
C TYR A 19 -0.51 10.34 7.31
N ALA A 20 -1.25 9.29 7.69
CA ALA A 20 -1.15 8.72 9.02
C ALA A 20 0.24 8.12 9.25
N ALA A 21 0.85 7.54 8.21
CA ALA A 21 2.25 7.11 8.23
C ALA A 21 3.23 8.25 8.54
N ASP A 22 2.94 9.49 8.13
CA ASP A 22 3.78 10.65 8.45
C ASP A 22 3.67 11.03 9.93
N LEU A 23 2.46 10.98 10.48
CA LEU A 23 2.26 11.20 11.92
C LEU A 23 2.98 10.15 12.76
N TYR A 24 3.03 8.90 12.27
CA TYR A 24 3.82 7.84 12.87
C TYR A 24 5.32 8.12 12.77
N LEU A 25 5.80 8.51 11.59
CA LEU A 25 7.19 8.87 11.36
C LEU A 25 7.66 9.97 12.31
N LEU A 26 6.90 11.07 12.39
CA LEU A 26 7.18 12.19 13.28
C LEU A 26 7.23 11.76 14.75
N ALA A 27 6.35 10.85 15.17
CA ALA A 27 6.30 10.37 16.55
C ALA A 27 7.44 9.40 16.91
N LYS A 28 8.02 8.70 15.92
CA LYS A 28 9.07 7.68 16.14
C LYS A 28 10.47 8.14 15.77
N TRP A 29 10.60 9.28 15.11
CA TRP A 29 11.88 9.83 14.70
C TRP A 29 12.77 10.21 15.89
N LYS A 30 14.06 9.90 15.78
CA LYS A 30 15.10 10.22 16.76
C LYS A 30 16.25 10.98 16.07
N TYR A 31 16.51 12.19 16.55
CA TYR A 31 17.50 13.11 15.98
C TYR A 31 18.95 12.78 16.39
N ASP A 32 19.14 11.94 17.41
CA ASP A 32 20.42 11.65 18.05
C ASP A 32 21.04 10.32 17.61
N LEU A 33 20.44 9.63 16.64
CA LEU A 33 20.97 8.36 16.14
C LEU A 33 22.13 8.56 15.17
N THR A 34 23.12 7.68 15.24
CA THR A 34 24.29 7.66 14.34
C THR A 34 24.04 6.91 13.03
N ILE A 35 22.78 6.63 12.69
CA ILE A 35 22.38 5.96 11.45
C ILE A 35 21.91 7.01 10.43
N SER A 36 21.92 6.67 9.15
CA SER A 36 21.39 7.59 8.13
C SER A 36 19.88 7.75 8.26
N ASP A 37 19.38 8.91 7.83
CA ASP A 37 17.95 9.22 7.79
C ASP A 37 17.16 8.18 6.98
N GLU A 38 17.72 7.68 5.89
CA GLU A 38 17.12 6.64 5.06
C GLU A 38 16.93 5.32 5.81
N VAL A 39 17.96 4.87 6.54
CA VAL A 39 17.91 3.63 7.33
C VAL A 39 16.90 3.77 8.46
N GLN A 40 16.89 4.91 9.15
CA GLN A 40 15.91 5.19 10.19
C GLN A 40 14.48 5.21 9.64
N ARG A 41 14.26 5.90 8.52
CA ARG A 41 12.97 5.99 7.85
C ARG A 41 12.46 4.60 7.45
N SER A 42 13.31 3.78 6.82
CA SER A 42 12.94 2.41 6.44
C SER A 42 12.51 1.61 7.66
N ALA A 43 13.30 1.60 8.73
CA ALA A 43 12.97 0.84 9.94
C ALA A 43 11.66 1.30 10.60
N ILE A 44 11.37 2.61 10.60
CA ILE A 44 10.11 3.14 11.12
C ILE A 44 8.93 2.70 10.24
N PHE A 45 9.08 2.72 8.92
CA PHE A 45 8.01 2.31 8.01
C PHE A 45 7.79 0.79 7.96
N ASP A 46 8.84 -0.01 8.11
CA ASP A 46 8.70 -1.44 8.33
C ASP A 46 7.85 -1.68 9.59
N LYS A 47 8.13 -0.93 10.67
CA LYS A 47 7.31 -1.04 11.89
C LYS A 47 5.87 -0.57 11.71
N TRP A 48 5.64 0.48 10.92
CA TRP A 48 4.30 0.95 10.57
C TRP A 48 3.45 -0.13 9.87
N LEU A 49 4.08 -0.95 9.03
CA LEU A 49 3.41 -2.06 8.36
C LEU A 49 3.12 -3.22 9.32
N GLU A 50 4.09 -3.55 10.19
CA GLU A 50 3.95 -4.63 11.17
C GLU A 50 2.77 -4.41 12.14
N ILE A 51 2.60 -3.19 12.66
CA ILE A 51 1.58 -2.88 13.67
C ILE A 51 0.13 -3.06 13.17
N GLY A 52 -0.05 -3.27 11.86
CA GLY A 52 -1.35 -3.59 11.26
C GLY A 52 -2.40 -2.50 11.47
N LEU A 53 -3.64 -2.78 11.06
CA LEU A 53 -4.70 -1.78 11.10
C LEU A 53 -4.95 -1.21 12.50
N GLN A 54 -5.02 -2.07 13.51
CA GLN A 54 -5.36 -1.66 14.87
C GLN A 54 -4.30 -0.72 15.47
N GLY A 55 -3.01 -1.02 15.31
CA GLY A 55 -1.94 -0.13 15.76
C GLY A 55 -1.90 1.21 15.01
N ARG A 56 -2.42 1.27 13.77
CA ARG A 56 -2.49 2.50 12.97
C ARG A 56 -3.72 3.36 13.27
N MET A 57 -4.76 2.81 13.92
CA MET A 57 -6.01 3.53 14.21
C MET A 57 -5.84 4.85 14.98
N PRO A 58 -4.94 4.98 15.98
CA PRO A 58 -4.71 6.26 16.64
C PRO A 58 -4.27 7.36 15.67
N TYR A 59 -3.39 7.04 14.73
CA TYR A 59 -2.86 7.97 13.74
C TYR A 59 -3.91 8.33 12.69
N LEU A 60 -4.70 7.35 12.24
CA LEU A 60 -5.83 7.58 11.33
C LEU A 60 -6.88 8.52 11.95
N LYS A 61 -7.24 8.29 13.22
CA LYS A 61 -8.18 9.15 13.96
C LYS A 61 -7.61 10.55 14.18
N ARG A 62 -6.32 10.66 14.50
CA ARG A 62 -5.64 11.96 14.63
C ARG A 62 -5.69 12.74 13.32
N LEU A 63 -5.36 12.10 12.19
CA LEU A 63 -5.41 12.74 10.87
C LEU A 63 -6.84 13.19 10.52
N GLU A 64 -7.86 12.37 10.80
CA GLU A 64 -9.26 12.73 10.59
C GLU A 64 -9.68 13.94 11.43
N LYS A 65 -9.26 14.00 12.70
CA LYS A 65 -9.51 15.14 13.59
C LYS A 65 -8.85 16.41 13.07
N MET A 66 -7.56 16.33 12.68
CA MET A 66 -6.81 17.46 12.13
C MET A 66 -7.50 18.03 10.89
N SER A 67 -7.91 17.16 9.95
CA SER A 67 -8.65 17.54 8.75
C SER A 67 -9.96 18.29 9.06
N LYS A 68 -10.74 17.80 10.04
CA LYS A 68 -12.00 18.46 10.48
C LYS A 68 -11.76 19.79 11.18
N ALA A 69 -10.73 19.87 12.01
CA ALA A 69 -10.37 21.07 12.75
C ALA A 69 -9.64 22.12 11.88
N GLN A 70 -9.30 21.77 10.64
CA GLN A 70 -8.39 22.56 9.77
C GLN A 70 -7.04 22.84 10.46
N GLU A 71 -6.66 21.95 11.38
CA GLU A 71 -5.36 21.95 12.03
C GLU A 71 -4.36 21.26 11.10
N ASP A 72 -3.14 21.78 11.10
CA ASP A 72 -2.05 21.27 10.29
C ASP A 72 -0.84 21.01 11.20
N ILE A 73 0.12 20.22 10.71
CA ILE A 73 1.42 20.10 11.37
C ILE A 73 2.19 21.42 11.27
N THR A 74 3.18 21.59 12.15
CA THR A 74 4.05 22.78 12.17
C THR A 74 4.88 22.90 10.89
N LYS A 75 5.40 24.11 10.63
CA LYS A 75 6.29 24.35 9.48
C LYS A 75 7.56 23.52 9.56
N ASP A 76 8.14 23.39 10.74
CA ASP A 76 9.34 22.58 10.98
C ASP A 76 9.10 21.10 10.67
N GLU A 77 7.94 20.55 11.06
CA GLU A 77 7.57 19.17 10.71
C GLU A 77 7.36 18.99 9.21
N LYS A 78 6.81 19.99 8.49
CA LYS A 78 6.69 19.93 7.02
C LYS A 78 8.05 19.96 6.34
N ASP A 79 8.94 20.83 6.80
CA ASP A 79 10.28 20.96 6.24
C ASP A 79 11.11 19.71 6.52
N PHE A 80 10.94 19.10 7.70
CA PHE A 80 11.49 17.79 8.02
C PHE A 80 10.95 16.69 7.09
N LEU A 81 9.63 16.56 6.93
CA LEU A 81 9.02 15.56 6.04
C LEU A 81 9.47 15.76 4.58
N ALA A 82 9.66 17.02 4.17
CA ALA A 82 10.20 17.38 2.87
C ALA A 82 11.71 17.07 2.71
N GLY A 83 12.44 16.80 3.79
CA GLY A 83 13.80 16.28 3.74
C GLY A 83 13.85 14.76 3.62
N VAL A 84 12.95 14.06 4.30
CA VAL A 84 13.04 12.58 4.46
C VAL A 84 12.19 11.77 3.46
N ARG A 85 11.18 12.35 2.82
CA ARG A 85 10.30 11.64 1.87
C ARG A 85 10.71 11.88 0.42
N ASP A 86 10.49 10.92 -0.47
CA ASP A 86 10.63 11.19 -1.91
C ASP A 86 9.54 12.17 -2.39
N PRO A 87 9.80 13.05 -3.38
CA PRO A 87 8.76 13.87 -3.99
C PRO A 87 7.54 13.08 -4.49
N SER A 88 7.70 11.87 -5.03
CA SER A 88 6.57 11.03 -5.47
C SER A 88 5.66 10.65 -4.31
N ASP A 89 6.25 10.40 -3.15
CA ASP A 89 5.51 9.94 -1.97
C ASP A 89 4.59 11.04 -1.42
N ARG A 90 4.93 12.31 -1.63
CA ARG A 90 4.22 13.49 -1.10
C ARG A 90 2.95 13.86 -1.88
N LYS A 91 2.74 13.24 -3.04
CA LYS A 91 1.59 13.49 -3.91
C LYS A 91 0.33 12.86 -3.32
N LYS A 92 -0.85 13.35 -3.74
CA LYS A 92 -2.14 12.86 -3.27
C LYS A 92 -2.38 11.46 -3.83
N ILE A 93 -2.36 10.45 -2.96
CA ILE A 93 -2.58 9.07 -3.38
C ILE A 93 -3.97 8.88 -3.98
N SER A 94 -4.01 8.38 -5.21
CA SER A 94 -5.18 7.84 -5.89
C SER A 94 -5.49 6.43 -5.38
N TYR A 95 -6.69 5.92 -5.67
CA TYR A 95 -7.05 4.55 -5.32
C TYR A 95 -6.12 3.53 -5.95
N THR A 96 -5.81 3.73 -7.22
CA THR A 96 -4.89 2.91 -8.00
C THR A 96 -3.51 3.53 -7.97
N ARG A 97 -2.51 2.74 -7.57
CA ARG A 97 -1.11 3.16 -7.41
C ARG A 97 -0.26 2.36 -8.38
N LEU A 98 0.61 3.02 -9.15
CA LEU A 98 1.55 2.35 -10.05
C LEU A 98 2.97 2.49 -9.51
N VAL A 99 3.70 1.38 -9.41
CA VAL A 99 5.12 1.37 -9.01
C VAL A 99 5.94 0.92 -10.20
N ARG A 100 6.91 1.75 -10.60
CA ARG A 100 7.88 1.38 -11.62
C ARG A 100 9.06 0.67 -10.96
N THR A 101 9.27 -0.57 -11.36
CA THR A 101 10.33 -1.43 -10.82
C THR A 101 11.38 -1.80 -11.86
N PHE A 102 11.14 -1.48 -13.13
CA PHE A 102 12.09 -1.70 -14.22
C PHE A 102 12.48 -0.38 -14.90
N TYR A 103 13.79 -0.20 -15.06
CA TYR A 103 14.43 1.03 -15.57
C TYR A 103 15.37 0.76 -16.75
N GLY A 104 15.29 -0.42 -17.37
CA GLY A 104 16.10 -0.77 -18.53
C GLY A 104 15.65 -0.12 -19.84
N ASP A 105 16.26 -0.54 -20.94
CA ASP A 105 16.02 0.02 -22.27
C ASP A 105 14.54 0.01 -22.67
N GLY A 106 14.08 1.13 -23.23
CA GLY A 106 12.69 1.29 -23.70
C GLY A 106 11.66 1.63 -22.61
N SER A 107 11.97 1.37 -21.33
CA SER A 107 11.01 1.49 -20.22
C SER A 107 10.39 2.86 -20.06
N GLU A 108 11.13 3.95 -20.30
CA GLU A 108 10.58 5.31 -20.21
C GLU A 108 9.50 5.57 -21.26
N ASN A 109 9.74 5.14 -22.49
CA ASN A 109 8.82 5.33 -23.61
C ASN A 109 7.60 4.43 -23.45
N ASN A 110 7.83 3.16 -23.12
CA ASN A 110 6.77 2.17 -22.97
C ASN A 110 5.86 2.49 -21.78
N LEU A 111 6.44 2.94 -20.64
CA LEU A 111 5.64 3.43 -19.51
C LEU A 111 4.86 4.69 -19.89
N SER A 112 5.47 5.63 -20.60
CA SER A 112 4.76 6.84 -21.06
C SER A 112 3.60 6.51 -21.99
N GLU A 113 3.77 5.55 -22.90
CA GLU A 113 2.71 5.06 -23.80
C GLU A 113 1.59 4.39 -23.02
N LEU A 114 1.93 3.48 -22.09
CA LEU A 114 0.96 2.84 -21.19
C LEU A 114 0.11 3.86 -20.43
N ILE A 115 0.74 4.89 -19.85
CA ILE A 115 0.03 5.95 -19.10
C ILE A 115 -0.93 6.71 -20.01
N LEU A 116 -0.51 7.03 -21.23
CA LEU A 116 -1.32 7.76 -22.20
C LEU A 116 -2.50 6.93 -22.70
N GLU A 117 -2.25 5.70 -23.13
CA GLU A 117 -3.28 4.80 -23.65
C GLU A 117 -4.28 4.38 -22.58
N ALA A 118 -3.78 4.15 -21.36
CA ALA A 118 -4.61 3.84 -20.22
C ALA A 118 -5.07 5.08 -19.46
N GLU A 119 -5.00 6.29 -20.04
CA GLU A 119 -5.48 7.55 -19.45
C GLU A 119 -5.18 7.65 -17.93
N TYR A 120 -4.02 7.13 -17.50
CA TYR A 120 -3.74 6.92 -16.10
C TYR A 120 -3.35 8.25 -15.45
N ASP A 121 -4.16 8.71 -14.51
CA ASP A 121 -3.98 9.99 -13.81
C ASP A 121 -3.49 9.83 -12.36
N GLY A 122 -3.21 8.58 -11.95
CA GLY A 122 -2.79 8.24 -10.60
C GLY A 122 -1.31 8.53 -10.30
N ILE A 123 -0.91 8.28 -9.04
CA ILE A 123 0.49 8.39 -8.64
C ILE A 123 1.31 7.27 -9.23
N ILE A 124 2.47 7.65 -9.76
CA ILE A 124 3.53 6.73 -10.13
C ILE A 124 4.70 6.89 -9.16
N PHE A 125 5.07 5.79 -8.49
CA PHE A 125 6.26 5.67 -7.66
C PHE A 125 7.43 5.30 -8.58
N ASP A 126 8.28 6.29 -8.92
CA ASP A 126 9.31 6.23 -9.98
C ASP A 126 10.68 6.75 -9.51
N ASN A 127 11.16 6.19 -8.40
CA ASN A 127 12.51 6.38 -7.90
C ASN A 127 13.33 5.10 -8.08
N ILE A 128 14.29 5.13 -9.00
CA ILE A 128 15.18 3.99 -9.31
C ILE A 128 15.96 3.50 -8.09
N ALA A 129 16.42 4.40 -7.21
CA ALA A 129 17.17 3.99 -6.02
C ALA A 129 16.28 3.23 -5.01
N LEU A 130 14.97 3.47 -5.03
CA LEU A 130 14.02 2.89 -4.10
C LEU A 130 13.24 1.70 -4.66
N TYR A 131 12.98 1.65 -5.96
CA TYR A 131 12.02 0.68 -6.50
C TYR A 131 12.59 -0.23 -7.57
N ASP A 132 13.83 -0.01 -8.03
CA ASP A 132 14.45 -0.89 -9.02
C ASP A 132 14.60 -2.32 -8.48
N ALA A 133 13.92 -3.24 -9.13
CA ALA A 133 14.00 -4.68 -8.87
C ALA A 133 15.04 -5.35 -9.77
N GLY A 134 15.64 -4.61 -10.71
CA GLY A 134 16.50 -5.15 -11.74
C GLY A 134 15.75 -6.02 -12.76
N SER A 135 16.49 -6.96 -13.35
CA SER A 135 15.97 -7.95 -14.31
C SER A 135 15.54 -9.27 -13.68
N ASP A 136 15.75 -9.43 -12.38
CA ASP A 136 15.51 -10.69 -11.66
C ASP A 136 14.04 -10.77 -11.22
N ASP A 137 13.48 -11.99 -11.28
CA ASP A 137 12.05 -12.29 -11.17
C ASP A 137 11.34 -11.48 -10.07
N GLY A 138 10.53 -10.52 -10.51
CA GLY A 138 10.01 -9.39 -9.75
C GLY A 138 9.03 -9.71 -8.62
N LEU A 139 8.98 -10.96 -8.11
CA LEU A 139 8.11 -11.40 -7.02
C LEU A 139 8.80 -11.42 -5.66
N GLN A 140 10.05 -11.92 -5.59
CA GLN A 140 10.83 -11.90 -4.34
C GLN A 140 11.15 -10.46 -3.90
N SER A 141 11.12 -9.52 -4.83
CA SER A 141 11.30 -8.10 -4.57
C SER A 141 10.01 -7.38 -4.18
N LEU A 142 8.80 -7.91 -4.47
CA LEU A 142 7.55 -7.18 -4.21
C LEU A 142 7.40 -6.81 -2.75
N HIS A 143 7.53 -7.76 -1.83
CA HIS A 143 7.37 -7.44 -0.40
C HIS A 143 8.33 -6.32 0.02
N GLY A 144 9.60 -6.41 -0.34
CA GLY A 144 10.61 -5.38 -0.02
C GLY A 144 10.43 -4.04 -0.77
N ILE A 145 9.77 -4.02 -1.91
CA ILE A 145 9.43 -2.79 -2.65
C ILE A 145 8.23 -2.12 -1.99
N LEU A 146 7.19 -2.89 -1.69
CA LEU A 146 5.96 -2.38 -1.10
C LEU A 146 6.19 -1.89 0.33
N THR A 147 7.16 -2.46 1.06
CA THR A 147 7.51 -1.94 2.39
C THR A 147 8.12 -0.54 2.36
N ARG A 148 8.74 -0.14 1.25
CA ARG A 148 9.30 1.21 1.05
C ARG A 148 8.22 2.26 0.82
N ILE A 149 6.97 1.84 0.59
CA ILE A 149 5.82 2.70 0.30
C ILE A 149 4.80 2.55 1.43
N PRO A 150 5.00 3.14 2.62
CA PRO A 150 4.04 3.00 3.73
C PRO A 150 2.63 3.53 3.38
N GLN A 151 2.54 4.42 2.39
CA GLN A 151 1.31 4.95 1.80
C GLN A 151 0.45 3.87 1.10
N ILE A 152 1.04 2.72 0.83
CA ILE A 152 0.37 1.62 0.15
C ILE A 152 -0.77 1.04 0.98
N VAL A 153 -0.57 0.96 2.30
CA VAL A 153 -1.58 0.51 3.26
C VAL A 153 -2.35 1.66 3.88
N GLU A 154 -2.16 2.89 3.37
CA GLU A 154 -2.93 4.04 3.83
C GLU A 154 -4.42 3.81 3.53
N GLY A 155 -5.26 4.14 4.51
CA GLY A 155 -6.70 4.04 4.37
C GLY A 155 -7.39 5.13 5.16
N THR A 156 -8.71 5.09 5.18
CA THR A 156 -9.53 5.93 6.03
C THR A 156 -10.16 5.08 7.13
N THR A 157 -10.69 5.73 8.17
CA THR A 157 -11.51 5.05 9.18
C THR A 157 -12.73 4.34 8.56
N VAL A 158 -13.20 4.80 7.40
CA VAL A 158 -14.26 4.13 6.63
C VAL A 158 -13.76 2.84 5.98
N PHE A 159 -12.57 2.83 5.38
CA PHE A 159 -11.96 1.62 4.81
C PHE A 159 -11.69 0.56 5.89
N ALA A 160 -11.15 0.99 7.03
CA ALA A 160 -10.94 0.14 8.20
C ALA A 160 -12.23 -0.59 8.60
N ARG A 161 -13.32 0.16 8.81
CA ARG A 161 -14.62 -0.40 9.16
C ARG A 161 -15.17 -1.34 8.08
N ARG A 162 -15.01 -1.00 6.80
CA ARG A 162 -15.47 -1.85 5.69
C ARG A 162 -14.70 -3.17 5.65
N ARG A 163 -13.39 -3.16 5.91
CA ARG A 163 -12.57 -4.37 6.01
C ARG A 163 -13.02 -5.22 7.21
N ASP A 164 -13.19 -4.64 8.38
CA ASP A 164 -13.61 -5.40 9.57
C ASP A 164 -15.00 -6.01 9.41
N ASN A 165 -15.93 -5.32 8.73
CA ASN A 165 -17.23 -5.90 8.40
C ASN A 165 -17.11 -7.08 7.42
N ARG A 166 -16.31 -6.96 6.35
CA ARG A 166 -16.07 -8.07 5.42
C ARG A 166 -15.44 -9.28 6.12
N MET A 167 -14.50 -9.03 7.02
CA MET A 167 -13.87 -10.10 7.82
C MET A 167 -14.89 -10.78 8.73
N ARG A 168 -15.72 -10.01 9.45
CA ARG A 168 -16.77 -10.57 10.32
C ARG A 168 -17.76 -11.43 9.54
N GLU A 169 -18.25 -10.93 8.40
CA GLU A 169 -19.18 -11.66 7.55
C GLU A 169 -18.58 -12.96 6.99
N ALA A 170 -17.29 -12.96 6.65
CA ALA A 170 -16.58 -14.16 6.22
C ALA A 170 -16.51 -15.21 7.33
N LEU A 171 -16.27 -14.79 8.58
CA LEU A 171 -16.21 -15.67 9.74
C LEU A 171 -17.58 -16.23 10.13
N GLU A 172 -18.61 -15.40 10.17
CA GLU A 172 -19.98 -15.84 10.45
C GLU A 172 -20.42 -16.92 9.47
N LYS A 173 -20.13 -16.74 8.17
CA LYS A 173 -20.45 -17.73 7.13
C LYS A 173 -19.61 -19.00 7.21
N ALA A 174 -18.39 -18.93 7.75
CA ALA A 174 -17.57 -20.10 8.00
C ALA A 174 -18.11 -20.94 9.16
N ILE A 175 -18.63 -20.29 10.22
CA ILE A 175 -19.22 -20.97 11.39
C ILE A 175 -20.53 -21.69 11.03
N ASP A 176 -21.34 -21.11 10.14
CA ASP A 176 -22.63 -21.69 9.71
C ASP A 176 -22.49 -22.94 8.81
N LYS A 177 -21.31 -23.20 8.23
CA LYS A 177 -21.00 -24.44 7.49
C LYS A 177 -20.30 -25.42 8.44
N ASP A 178 -20.99 -26.48 8.88
CA ASP A 178 -20.50 -27.59 9.72
C ASP A 178 -18.96 -27.64 9.98
N GLY A 179 -18.53 -26.88 11.00
CA GLY A 179 -17.47 -27.24 11.95
C GLY A 179 -16.00 -27.16 11.54
N ASP A 180 -15.59 -27.61 10.35
CA ASP A 180 -14.17 -27.98 10.15
C ASP A 180 -13.47 -27.33 8.93
N GLU A 181 -14.19 -26.61 8.06
CA GLU A 181 -13.59 -26.00 6.87
C GLU A 181 -13.99 -24.52 6.77
N ILE A 182 -13.10 -23.64 7.25
CA ILE A 182 -13.19 -22.22 6.92
C ILE A 182 -13.16 -22.11 5.40
N ASP A 183 -14.14 -21.42 4.82
CA ASP A 183 -14.13 -21.04 3.41
C ASP A 183 -12.95 -20.08 3.20
N PHE A 184 -11.77 -20.65 2.99
CA PHE A 184 -10.49 -19.94 2.91
C PHE A 184 -10.53 -18.86 1.84
N GLU A 185 -11.30 -19.08 0.78
CA GLU A 185 -11.47 -18.13 -0.31
C GLU A 185 -12.18 -16.85 0.16
N MET A 186 -13.26 -16.98 0.95
CA MET A 186 -13.95 -15.83 1.53
C MET A 186 -13.07 -15.05 2.51
N ALA A 187 -12.35 -15.77 3.39
CA ALA A 187 -11.46 -15.13 4.35
C ALA A 187 -10.25 -14.45 3.67
N HIS A 188 -9.71 -15.06 2.62
CA HIS A 188 -8.63 -14.49 1.80
C HIS A 188 -9.08 -13.23 1.06
N GLN A 189 -10.29 -13.24 0.48
CA GLN A 189 -10.88 -12.04 -0.14
C GLN A 189 -11.17 -10.92 0.87
N ALA A 190 -11.62 -11.29 2.07
CA ALA A 190 -11.90 -10.33 3.13
C ALA A 190 -10.61 -9.69 3.68
N ALA A 191 -9.49 -10.43 3.71
CA ALA A 191 -8.18 -9.93 4.13
C ALA A 191 -7.61 -8.86 3.19
N ARG A 192 -8.09 -8.80 1.92
CA ARG A 192 -7.71 -7.78 0.94
C ARG A 192 -7.96 -6.38 1.47
N TRP A 193 -6.87 -5.65 1.68
CA TRP A 193 -6.87 -4.25 2.03
C TRP A 193 -6.99 -3.37 0.78
N THR A 194 -6.06 -3.53 -0.14
CA THR A 194 -5.99 -2.77 -1.39
C THR A 194 -5.22 -3.53 -2.46
N HIS A 195 -4.88 -2.85 -3.54
CA HIS A 195 -4.04 -3.33 -4.62
C HIS A 195 -2.99 -2.29 -5.01
N VAL A 196 -1.96 -2.74 -5.72
CA VAL A 196 -0.97 -1.92 -6.41
C VAL A 196 -0.67 -2.52 -7.76
N LEU A 197 -0.42 -1.65 -8.72
CA LEU A 197 0.04 -1.99 -10.05
C LEU A 197 1.57 -1.91 -10.09
N ILE A 198 2.21 -2.91 -10.70
CA ILE A 198 3.66 -2.96 -10.87
C ILE A 198 3.98 -2.95 -12.36
N TYR A 199 4.73 -1.93 -12.76
CA TYR A 199 5.41 -1.90 -14.05
C TYR A 199 6.80 -2.50 -13.88
N ASP A 200 6.99 -3.72 -14.36
CA ASP A 200 8.24 -4.46 -14.32
C ASP A 200 8.77 -4.75 -15.73
N LYS A 201 9.80 -5.59 -15.83
CA LYS A 201 10.41 -5.95 -17.12
C LYS A 201 9.41 -6.62 -18.07
N GLU A 202 8.54 -7.48 -17.55
CA GLU A 202 7.55 -8.18 -18.37
C GLU A 202 6.48 -7.19 -18.91
N ALA A 203 6.11 -6.19 -18.11
CA ALA A 203 5.28 -5.06 -18.54
C ALA A 203 5.97 -4.17 -19.59
N ASN A 204 7.31 -4.13 -19.59
CA ASN A 204 8.09 -3.42 -20.60
C ASN A 204 8.16 -4.17 -21.93
N ASP A 205 8.18 -5.50 -21.90
CA ASP A 205 8.36 -6.34 -23.09
C ASP A 205 7.06 -6.52 -23.89
N GLY A 206 5.90 -6.14 -23.35
CA GLY A 206 4.61 -6.18 -24.05
C GLY A 206 3.59 -5.16 -23.55
N PRO A 207 2.72 -4.62 -24.43
CA PRO A 207 1.77 -3.58 -24.05
C PRO A 207 0.74 -4.10 -23.04
N GLY A 208 0.65 -3.41 -21.90
CA GLY A 208 -0.38 -3.63 -20.90
C GLY A 208 -0.20 -4.81 -19.95
N ASN A 209 0.97 -5.46 -19.93
CA ASN A 209 1.28 -6.58 -19.01
C ASN A 209 1.62 -6.13 -17.57
N VAL A 210 0.87 -5.19 -17.04
CA VAL A 210 1.07 -4.67 -15.68
C VAL A 210 0.68 -5.73 -14.66
N LEU A 211 1.47 -5.91 -13.61
CA LEU A 211 1.11 -6.82 -12.54
C LEU A 211 0.15 -6.12 -11.58
N VAL A 212 -1.05 -6.65 -11.35
CA VAL A 212 -1.87 -6.24 -10.21
C VAL A 212 -1.52 -7.11 -9.02
N VAL A 213 -1.17 -6.46 -7.91
CA VAL A 213 -0.75 -7.08 -6.66
C VAL A 213 -1.75 -6.69 -5.58
N TYR A 214 -2.45 -7.68 -5.04
CA TYR A 214 -3.36 -7.50 -3.92
C TYR A 214 -2.61 -7.65 -2.61
N ILE A 215 -2.84 -6.73 -1.69
CA ILE A 215 -2.17 -6.74 -0.39
C ILE A 215 -3.15 -6.71 0.75
N ASP A 216 -2.71 -7.22 1.89
CA ASP A 216 -3.39 -7.05 3.17
C ASP A 216 -3.05 -5.70 3.82
N ASP A 217 -3.55 -5.51 5.03
CA ASP A 217 -3.37 -4.27 5.77
C ASP A 217 -1.94 -4.08 6.29
N ARG A 218 -1.10 -5.12 6.24
CA ARG A 218 0.33 -5.09 6.59
C ARG A 218 1.24 -5.01 5.36
N GLY A 219 0.70 -4.84 4.16
CA GLY A 219 1.48 -4.73 2.93
C GLY A 219 1.99 -6.08 2.40
N ARG A 220 1.50 -7.20 2.95
CA ARG A 220 1.86 -8.55 2.49
C ARG A 220 1.06 -8.92 1.26
N VAL A 221 1.71 -9.59 0.31
CA VAL A 221 1.09 -9.96 -0.96
C VAL A 221 0.13 -11.12 -0.75
N LEU A 222 -1.16 -10.88 -0.98
CA LEU A 222 -2.22 -11.90 -0.92
C LEU A 222 -2.26 -12.71 -2.21
N ARG A 223 -2.39 -12.01 -3.34
CA ARG A 223 -2.44 -12.54 -4.69
C ARG A 223 -1.83 -11.56 -5.66
N TYR A 224 -1.44 -12.06 -6.82
CA TYR A 224 -1.11 -11.21 -7.95
C TYR A 224 -1.51 -11.88 -9.27
N SER A 225 -1.81 -11.07 -10.27
CA SER A 225 -2.15 -11.50 -11.62
C SER A 225 -1.65 -10.47 -12.63
N ARG A 226 -1.41 -10.92 -13.87
CA ARG A 226 -1.14 -10.01 -14.97
C ARG A 226 -2.46 -9.45 -15.49
N LEU A 227 -2.49 -8.14 -15.71
CA LEU A 227 -3.49 -7.48 -16.52
C LEU A 227 -3.06 -7.64 -17.98
N GLU A 228 -4.01 -7.86 -18.89
CA GLU A 228 -3.74 -8.02 -20.32
C GLU A 228 -4.25 -6.79 -21.07
N GLY A 229 -3.36 -5.83 -21.31
CA GLY A 229 -3.70 -4.63 -22.09
C GLY A 229 -4.16 -3.44 -21.25
N THR A 230 -4.42 -2.33 -21.94
CA THR A 230 -4.80 -1.04 -21.34
C THR A 230 -6.25 -1.01 -20.86
N GLU A 231 -7.14 -1.78 -21.49
CA GLU A 231 -8.54 -1.94 -21.05
C GLU A 231 -8.64 -2.57 -19.66
N ASP A 232 -7.81 -3.58 -19.38
CA ASP A 232 -7.73 -4.21 -18.05
C ASP A 232 -7.22 -3.22 -17.00
N LEU A 233 -6.32 -2.31 -17.37
CA LEU A 233 -5.83 -1.25 -16.49
C LEU A 233 -6.93 -0.24 -16.13
N TRP A 234 -7.75 0.16 -17.11
CA TRP A 234 -8.93 1.01 -16.90
C TRP A 234 -9.97 0.34 -16.01
N ALA A 235 -10.26 -0.94 -16.30
CA ALA A 235 -11.20 -1.71 -15.52
C ALA A 235 -10.72 -1.82 -14.06
N ALA A 236 -9.43 -2.08 -13.83
CA ALA A 236 -8.87 -2.07 -12.47
C ALA A 236 -9.18 -0.75 -11.74
N ASP A 237 -8.91 0.42 -12.34
CA ASP A 237 -9.13 1.71 -11.67
C ASP A 237 -10.62 2.04 -11.41
N GLY A 238 -11.49 1.90 -12.41
CA GLY A 238 -12.92 2.20 -12.29
C GLY A 238 -13.68 1.28 -11.33
N MET A 239 -13.18 0.07 -11.09
CA MET A 239 -13.83 -0.92 -10.24
C MET A 239 -13.61 -0.70 -8.75
N PHE A 240 -12.43 -0.22 -8.34
CA PHE A 240 -12.19 0.05 -6.92
C PHE A 240 -12.94 1.28 -6.43
N LEU A 241 -13.23 2.23 -7.32
CA LEU A 241 -14.11 3.36 -7.06
C LEU A 241 -15.57 2.92 -6.86
N SER A 242 -16.04 1.91 -7.61
CA SER A 242 -17.43 1.43 -7.58
C SER A 242 -17.68 0.30 -6.57
N GLY A 243 -16.62 -0.39 -6.11
CA GLY A 243 -16.72 -1.52 -5.19
C GLY A 243 -17.43 -2.74 -5.76
N GLN A 244 -17.48 -2.87 -7.10
CA GLN A 244 -18.09 -3.99 -7.81
C GLN A 244 -17.07 -5.10 -8.09
N ASP A 245 -17.48 -6.36 -7.88
CA ASP A 245 -16.61 -7.56 -7.86
C ASP A 245 -16.18 -8.08 -9.25
N PHE A 246 -15.92 -7.23 -10.25
CA PHE A 246 -15.37 -7.74 -11.52
C PHE A 246 -13.90 -8.22 -11.37
N MET A 247 -13.24 -7.95 -10.23
CA MET A 247 -11.90 -8.49 -9.92
C MET A 247 -11.95 -10.00 -9.71
N ARG A 248 -13.13 -10.61 -9.65
CA ARG A 248 -13.29 -12.04 -9.38
C ARG A 248 -12.44 -12.89 -10.32
N ALA A 249 -12.38 -12.58 -11.62
CA ALA A 249 -11.55 -13.32 -12.57
C ALA A 249 -10.05 -13.19 -12.31
N TRP A 250 -9.53 -11.96 -12.12
CA TRP A 250 -8.10 -11.73 -11.86
C TRP A 250 -7.67 -12.22 -10.47
N TRP A 251 -8.56 -12.10 -9.49
CA TRP A 251 -8.37 -12.65 -8.16
C TRP A 251 -8.37 -14.19 -8.20
N GLU A 252 -9.40 -14.83 -8.75
CA GLU A 252 -9.55 -16.29 -8.80
C GLU A 252 -8.42 -16.95 -9.60
N ASN A 253 -7.98 -16.33 -10.69
CA ASN A 253 -6.86 -16.81 -11.52
C ASN A 253 -5.48 -16.33 -11.03
N GLY A 254 -5.45 -15.47 -10.01
CA GLY A 254 -4.23 -14.92 -9.45
C GLY A 254 -3.42 -15.95 -8.68
N ARG A 255 -2.10 -15.83 -8.73
CA ARG A 255 -1.18 -16.65 -7.94
C ARG A 255 -1.12 -16.13 -6.51
N TYR A 256 -1.00 -17.02 -5.53
CA TYR A 256 -0.80 -16.65 -4.13
C TYR A 256 0.57 -15.99 -3.92
N GLY A 257 0.62 -14.97 -3.04
CA GLY A 257 1.88 -14.42 -2.57
C GLY A 257 2.59 -15.35 -1.58
N GLU A 258 3.91 -15.22 -1.48
CA GLU A 258 4.76 -16.11 -0.66
C GLU A 258 4.42 -16.03 0.85
N ASP A 259 4.00 -14.85 1.31
CA ASP A 259 3.64 -14.59 2.71
C ASP A 259 2.31 -15.25 3.12
N TRP A 260 1.55 -15.78 2.17
CA TRP A 260 0.17 -16.22 2.36
C TRP A 260 -0.02 -17.68 1.99
N LYS A 261 0.08 -18.56 3.00
CA LYS A 261 -0.43 -19.93 2.93
C LYS A 261 -1.82 -20.02 3.57
N PRO A 262 -2.79 -20.70 2.95
CA PRO A 262 -4.15 -20.85 3.49
C PRO A 262 -4.17 -21.31 4.95
N GLU A 263 -3.35 -22.29 5.32
CA GLU A 263 -3.29 -22.83 6.69
C GLU A 263 -2.77 -21.85 7.77
N GLN A 264 -2.11 -20.75 7.40
CA GLN A 264 -1.60 -19.74 8.35
C GLN A 264 -2.67 -18.71 8.75
N LEU A 265 -3.83 -18.71 8.09
CA LEU A 265 -4.85 -17.67 8.19
C LEU A 265 -5.60 -17.71 9.53
N VAL A 266 -5.91 -18.91 10.03
CA VAL A 266 -6.59 -19.12 11.34
C VAL A 266 -5.68 -18.73 12.49
N LYS A 267 -4.44 -19.21 12.47
CA LYS A 267 -3.44 -18.92 13.50
C LYS A 267 -3.14 -17.42 13.60
N ARG A 268 -3.00 -16.75 12.44
CA ARG A 268 -2.75 -15.30 12.39
C ARG A 268 -3.97 -14.46 12.73
N TRP A 269 -5.18 -15.00 12.58
CA TRP A 269 -6.41 -14.35 13.01
C TRP A 269 -6.51 -14.33 14.54
N GLU A 270 -6.21 -15.44 15.20
CA GLU A 270 -6.14 -15.51 16.67
C GLU A 270 -5.10 -14.51 17.20
N GLU A 271 -3.91 -14.44 16.61
CA GLU A 271 -2.85 -13.48 16.99
C GLU A 271 -3.31 -12.00 16.90
N ALA A 272 -4.13 -11.65 15.90
CA ALA A 272 -4.66 -10.28 15.72
C ALA A 272 -5.77 -9.90 16.73
N GLU A 273 -6.48 -10.87 17.31
CA GLU A 273 -7.44 -10.62 18.40
C GLU A 273 -6.73 -10.40 19.75
N PHE A 274 -5.56 -11.02 19.97
CA PHE A 274 -4.83 -10.96 21.26
C PHE A 274 -3.82 -9.81 21.40
N GLU A 275 -3.41 -9.12 20.33
CA GLU A 275 -2.52 -7.94 20.38
C GLU A 275 -3.17 -6.71 21.06
N THR A 276 -4.46 -6.76 21.41
CA THR A 276 -5.18 -5.69 22.11
C THR A 276 -4.80 -5.53 23.60
N SER A 277 -4.02 -6.44 24.18
CA SER A 277 -3.87 -6.53 25.63
C SER A 277 -2.58 -5.93 26.23
N GLU A 278 -1.46 -5.80 25.50
CA GLU A 278 -0.17 -5.44 26.13
C GLU A 278 0.25 -3.97 25.95
N ASP A 279 -0.06 -3.31 24.83
CA ASP A 279 0.41 -1.92 24.61
C ASP A 279 -0.51 -0.84 25.20
N SER A 280 -1.77 -1.17 25.50
CA SER A 280 -2.69 -0.24 26.19
C SER A 280 -2.32 0.02 27.65
N ALA A 281 -1.42 -0.81 28.23
CA ALA A 281 -0.90 -0.61 29.58
C ALA A 281 0.21 0.45 29.66
N SER A 282 0.88 0.78 28.54
CA SER A 282 2.05 1.67 28.52
C SER A 282 1.71 3.17 28.37
N GLU A 283 0.52 3.52 27.87
CA GLU A 283 0.07 4.92 27.74
C GLU A 283 -0.62 5.46 29.00
N SER A 284 -0.88 4.64 30.02
CA SER A 284 -1.44 5.11 31.31
C SER A 284 -0.41 5.67 32.29
N ALA A 285 0.89 5.65 31.95
CA ALA A 285 1.97 6.07 32.83
C ALA A 285 2.57 7.46 32.51
N ILE A 286 2.01 8.21 31.55
CA ILE A 286 2.44 9.59 31.25
C ILE A 286 1.26 10.54 31.50
N SER A 287 0.76 10.53 32.73
CA SER A 287 -0.07 11.60 33.28
C SER A 287 0.01 11.56 34.81
N GLU A 288 1.15 11.97 35.35
CA GLU A 288 1.26 12.65 36.65
C GLU A 288 2.13 13.90 36.49
#